data_AF-A0A959H1I3-F1
#
_entry.id   AF-A0A959H1I3-F1
#
_cell.length_a   1.000
_cell.length_b   1.000
_cell.length_c   1.000
_cell.angle_alpha   90.00
_cell.angle_beta   90.00
_cell.angle_gamma   90.00
#
_symmetry.space_group_name_H-M   'P 1'
#
loop_
_entity.id
_entity.type
_entity.pdbx_description
1 polymer ?
#
loop_
_entity_poly.entity_id
_entity_poly.type
_entity_poly.pdbx_seq_one_letter_code
_entity_poly.pdbx_strand_id
1 'polypeptide(L)'
;PEYIWYRFKIPLDLTTRQTIGGIQDFRSIRFIRMFWKGFTEQTTFRFATLELGRNQWRRFTQNTLACKMYDSPWNAVAFDVNAVSIEENAARTPFNYTIPYGISREQSVGAFPDVLQNEQSLAMTICSLQYCDARAVFKTLNLDLRQFKRLKMFVHAEETDPVNSPLDSTDLTVFIRLGSDYVRNYYEYEIPLTPSDVANLNGNPDSRSYKEEVWRPENDFDFPLALLTEVKKQRNAQGNWPLDVPFQIEDPENLRAKVKVVGNPNLGYVKGVMVGVRNVDETNNLSNRHCVEVWLNELRLNGFNEQAGYAGQARVDLKLADFGNVSVAGTYTSIGWGGIEEKL
;
A
#
# COMPACT_ATOMS: atom_id res chain seq x y z
N PRO A 1 -32.33 20.81 18.48
CA PRO A 1 -32.43 19.38 18.13
C PRO A 1 -31.05 18.85 17.77
N GLU A 2 -30.57 17.86 18.54
CA GLU A 2 -29.33 17.16 18.25
C GLU A 2 -29.60 16.15 17.13
N TYR A 3 -28.87 16.25 16.02
CA TYR A 3 -29.00 15.34 14.88
C TYR A 3 -27.77 14.43 14.87
N ILE A 4 -27.99 13.12 14.99
CA ILE A 4 -26.92 12.13 14.90
C ILE A 4 -26.91 11.57 13.47
N TRP A 5 -25.76 11.65 12.82
CA TRP A 5 -25.54 11.06 11.50
C TRP A 5 -24.88 9.69 11.65
N TYR A 6 -25.64 8.64 11.34
CA TYR A 6 -25.11 7.28 11.31
C TYR A 6 -24.53 6.97 9.93
N ARG A 7 -23.27 6.53 9.92
CA ARG A 7 -22.62 6.01 8.72
C ARG A 7 -22.74 4.49 8.69
N PHE A 8 -23.41 3.97 7.67
CA PHE A 8 -23.47 2.54 7.40
C PHE A 8 -22.55 2.18 6.25
N LYS A 9 -21.73 1.15 6.44
CA LYS A 9 -20.93 0.55 5.38
C LYS A 9 -21.20 -0.94 5.36
N ILE A 10 -21.65 -1.45 4.22
CA ILE A 10 -22.06 -2.84 4.06
C ILE A 10 -21.14 -3.50 3.04
N PRO A 11 -20.25 -4.41 3.46
CA PRO A 11 -19.44 -5.20 2.54
C PRO A 11 -20.33 -6.10 1.69
N LEU A 12 -20.10 -6.13 0.38
CA LEU A 12 -20.92 -6.95 -0.53
C LEU A 12 -20.60 -8.45 -0.42
N ASP A 13 -19.44 -8.81 0.11
CA ASP A 13 -18.93 -10.17 0.22
C ASP A 13 -19.08 -10.76 1.63
N LEU A 14 -19.99 -10.22 2.45
CA LEU A 14 -20.32 -10.77 3.76
C LEU A 14 -20.68 -12.27 3.67
N THR A 15 -20.11 -13.08 4.57
CA THR A 15 -20.38 -14.52 4.66
C THR A 15 -21.82 -14.83 5.05
N THR A 16 -22.48 -13.90 5.74
CA THR A 16 -23.89 -13.99 6.14
C THR A 16 -24.88 -13.61 5.04
N ARG A 17 -24.40 -13.26 3.83
CA ARG A 17 -25.28 -12.90 2.71
C ARG A 17 -26.15 -14.08 2.31
N GLN A 18 -27.45 -13.82 2.14
CA GLN A 18 -28.36 -14.81 1.58
C GLN A 18 -28.38 -14.70 0.05
N THR A 19 -28.07 -15.81 -0.62
CA THR A 19 -28.16 -15.91 -2.08
C THR A 19 -29.53 -16.44 -2.47
N ILE A 20 -30.32 -15.64 -3.18
CA ILE A 20 -31.63 -16.04 -3.72
C ILE A 20 -31.48 -16.21 -5.24
N GLY A 21 -31.99 -17.32 -5.80
CA GLY A 21 -31.94 -17.56 -7.24
C GLY A 21 -30.59 -18.05 -7.79
N GLY A 22 -29.72 -18.59 -6.93
CA GLY A 22 -28.51 -19.31 -7.36
C GLY A 22 -27.34 -18.43 -7.85
N ILE A 23 -27.37 -17.12 -7.61
CA ILE A 23 -26.26 -16.22 -7.94
C ILE A 23 -24.95 -16.68 -7.26
N GLN A 24 -23.88 -16.79 -8.04
CA GLN A 24 -22.57 -17.25 -7.55
C GLN A 24 -21.63 -16.08 -7.25
N ASP A 25 -21.61 -15.06 -8.11
CA ASP A 25 -20.70 -13.93 -8.01
C ASP A 25 -21.36 -12.58 -8.37
N PHE A 26 -20.59 -11.51 -8.26
CA PHE A 26 -21.01 -10.14 -8.53
C PHE A 26 -20.58 -9.62 -9.92
N ARG A 27 -20.28 -10.51 -10.89
CA ARG A 27 -19.80 -10.07 -12.22
C ARG A 27 -20.88 -9.36 -13.05
N SER A 28 -22.15 -9.62 -12.78
CA SER A 28 -23.28 -9.01 -13.49
C SER A 28 -24.39 -8.62 -12.53
N ILE A 29 -24.29 -7.43 -11.95
CA ILE A 29 -25.34 -6.81 -11.13
C ILE A 29 -25.97 -5.66 -11.91
N ARG A 30 -27.29 -5.70 -12.09
CA ARG A 30 -28.04 -4.70 -12.88
C ARG A 30 -28.87 -3.74 -12.03
N PHE A 31 -29.34 -4.20 -10.87
CA PHE A 31 -30.29 -3.46 -10.05
C PHE A 31 -29.95 -3.61 -8.57
N ILE A 32 -30.19 -2.54 -7.83
CA ILE A 32 -30.22 -2.54 -6.37
C ILE A 32 -31.66 -2.33 -5.96
N ARG A 33 -32.15 -3.13 -5.01
CA ARG A 33 -33.48 -2.98 -4.42
C ARG A 33 -33.36 -2.95 -2.91
N MET A 34 -33.84 -1.87 -2.30
CA MET A 34 -33.95 -1.71 -0.86
C MET A 34 -35.42 -1.74 -0.46
N PHE A 35 -35.72 -2.39 0.67
CA PHE A 35 -37.05 -2.37 1.28
C PHE A 35 -36.88 -2.44 2.80
N TRP A 36 -37.78 -1.79 3.52
CA TRP A 36 -37.77 -1.71 4.97
C TRP A 36 -38.94 -2.52 5.52
N LYS A 37 -38.70 -3.27 6.60
CA LYS A 37 -39.71 -4.11 7.27
C LYS A 37 -39.52 -4.01 8.78
N GLY A 38 -40.59 -4.20 9.55
CA GLY A 38 -40.53 -4.28 11.02
C GLY A 38 -40.77 -2.96 11.76
N PHE A 39 -41.21 -1.92 11.06
CA PHE A 39 -41.60 -0.65 11.68
C PHE A 39 -43.08 -0.68 12.07
N THR A 40 -43.38 -0.30 13.30
CA THR A 40 -44.75 -0.21 13.84
C THR A 40 -45.37 1.17 13.65
N GLU A 41 -44.54 2.18 13.38
CA GLU A 41 -44.94 3.58 13.23
C GLU A 41 -44.34 4.19 11.95
N GLN A 42 -44.88 5.32 11.53
CA GLN A 42 -44.39 6.05 10.35
C GLN A 42 -42.93 6.48 10.56
N THR A 43 -42.04 5.91 9.77
CA THR A 43 -40.59 6.14 9.87
C THR A 43 -40.09 6.80 8.58
N THR A 44 -39.31 7.87 8.71
CA THR A 44 -38.68 8.56 7.57
C THR A 44 -37.19 8.34 7.58
N PHE A 45 -36.65 7.77 6.50
CA PHE A 45 -35.21 7.64 6.29
C PHE A 45 -34.71 8.81 5.46
N ARG A 46 -33.62 9.43 5.92
CA ARG A 46 -32.91 10.49 5.18
C ARG A 46 -31.48 10.03 4.95
N PHE A 47 -31.13 9.88 3.69
CA PHE A 47 -29.77 9.55 3.27
C PHE A 47 -29.12 10.85 2.80
N ALA A 48 -28.06 11.29 3.48
CA ALA A 48 -27.23 12.39 2.98
C ALA A 48 -26.57 11.96 1.67
N THR A 49 -25.99 10.77 1.66
CA THR A 49 -25.42 10.11 0.50
C THR A 49 -25.77 8.62 0.52
N LEU A 50 -25.96 8.05 -0.66
CA LEU A 50 -26.10 6.62 -0.88
C LEU A 50 -25.31 6.26 -2.13
N GLU A 51 -24.21 5.56 -1.93
CA GLU A 51 -23.26 5.29 -3.00
C GLU A 51 -22.74 3.85 -2.97
N LEU A 52 -22.29 3.39 -4.14
CA LEU A 52 -21.52 2.17 -4.26
C LEU A 52 -20.04 2.54 -4.36
N GLY A 53 -19.33 2.40 -3.24
CA GLY A 53 -17.89 2.58 -3.20
C GLY A 53 -17.16 1.41 -3.87
N ARG A 54 -16.21 1.71 -4.74
CA ARG A 54 -15.27 0.73 -5.29
C ARG A 54 -13.88 0.98 -4.69
N ASN A 55 -13.30 -0.06 -4.08
CA ASN A 55 -11.91 0.00 -3.66
C ASN A 55 -10.96 -0.29 -4.85
N GLN A 56 -9.90 0.49 -5.01
CA GLN A 56 -8.84 0.22 -5.98
C GLN A 56 -7.89 -0.89 -5.50
N TRP A 57 -7.79 -1.06 -4.18
CA TRP A 57 -7.05 -2.14 -3.54
C TRP A 57 -7.94 -3.37 -3.41
N ARG A 58 -7.36 -4.54 -3.71
CA ARG A 58 -8.05 -5.83 -3.69
C ARG A 58 -7.46 -6.70 -2.59
N ARG A 59 -8.32 -7.38 -1.84
CA ARG A 59 -7.89 -8.37 -0.85
C ARG A 59 -7.16 -9.52 -1.54
N PHE A 60 -6.02 -9.91 -0.97
CA PHE A 60 -5.31 -11.10 -1.40
C PHE A 60 -5.89 -12.32 -0.68
N THR A 61 -6.44 -13.26 -1.44
CA THR A 61 -7.22 -14.39 -0.91
C THR A 61 -6.46 -15.72 -0.97
N GLN A 62 -5.19 -15.72 -1.38
CA GLN A 62 -4.38 -16.94 -1.33
C GLN A 62 -3.70 -17.05 0.04
N ASN A 63 -3.21 -18.24 0.35
CA ASN A 63 -2.49 -18.48 1.59
C ASN A 63 -1.22 -17.62 1.66
N THR A 64 -1.05 -16.93 2.78
CA THR A 64 0.02 -15.98 3.10
C THR A 64 0.84 -16.40 4.31
N LEU A 65 0.65 -17.64 4.80
CA LEU A 65 1.39 -18.18 5.93
C LEU A 65 2.90 -18.05 5.69
N ALA A 66 3.58 -17.38 6.63
CA ALA A 66 5.02 -17.18 6.60
C ALA A 66 5.80 -18.40 7.10
N CYS A 67 5.13 -19.30 7.83
CA CYS A 67 5.72 -20.48 8.46
C CYS A 67 4.95 -21.74 8.06
N LYS A 68 5.63 -22.90 8.01
CA LYS A 68 4.99 -24.21 7.77
C LYS A 68 4.25 -24.77 9.01
N MET A 69 3.63 -23.90 9.82
CA MET A 69 2.84 -24.33 10.97
C MET A 69 1.38 -24.47 10.54
N TYR A 70 0.95 -25.74 10.45
CA TYR A 70 -0.40 -26.23 10.21
C TYR A 70 -1.08 -25.65 8.94
N ASP A 71 -1.59 -26.54 8.08
CA ASP A 71 -2.71 -26.23 7.19
C ASP A 71 -3.90 -25.84 8.08
N SER A 72 -3.88 -24.64 8.64
CA SER A 72 -5.06 -24.00 9.19
C SER A 72 -5.96 -23.83 7.96
N PRO A 73 -7.11 -24.53 7.87
CA PRO A 73 -8.05 -24.27 6.79
C PRO A 73 -8.29 -22.76 6.77
N TRP A 74 -8.44 -22.16 5.59
CA TRP A 74 -8.63 -20.71 5.41
C TRP A 74 -9.70 -20.21 6.39
N ASN A 75 -9.28 -19.85 7.60
CA ASN A 75 -10.17 -19.53 8.69
C ASN A 75 -10.55 -18.08 8.44
N ALA A 76 -11.83 -17.78 8.65
CA ALA A 76 -12.42 -16.47 8.43
C ALA A 76 -11.85 -15.43 9.42
N VAL A 77 -10.58 -15.05 9.24
CA VAL A 77 -10.01 -13.84 9.83
C VAL A 77 -10.80 -12.69 9.23
N ALA A 78 -11.46 -11.92 10.10
CA ALA A 78 -12.22 -10.77 9.68
C ALA A 78 -11.22 -9.77 9.07
N PHE A 79 -11.34 -9.54 7.77
CA PHE A 79 -10.47 -8.64 7.04
C PHE A 79 -11.31 -7.74 6.14
N ASP A 80 -11.35 -6.47 6.51
CA ASP A 80 -12.05 -5.42 5.78
C ASP A 80 -11.07 -4.38 5.25
N VAL A 81 -11.42 -3.80 4.10
CA VAL A 81 -10.58 -2.84 3.40
C VAL A 81 -11.39 -1.60 3.05
N ASN A 82 -11.05 -0.53 3.74
CA ASN A 82 -11.77 0.72 3.77
C ASN A 82 -10.89 1.88 3.31
N ALA A 83 -11.47 3.07 3.29
CA ALA A 83 -10.76 4.32 3.16
C ALA A 83 -11.18 5.21 4.32
N VAL A 84 -10.21 5.91 4.90
CA VAL A 84 -10.42 6.96 5.89
C VAL A 84 -10.04 8.28 5.24
N SER A 85 -10.81 9.34 5.49
CA SER A 85 -10.61 10.63 4.82
C SER A 85 -10.76 11.81 5.75
N ILE A 86 -10.12 12.92 5.40
CA ILE A 86 -10.18 14.14 6.21
C ILE A 86 -11.59 14.72 6.29
N GLU A 87 -12.39 14.62 5.22
CA GLU A 87 -13.75 15.17 5.20
C GLU A 87 -14.74 14.33 6.01
N GLU A 88 -14.53 13.02 6.12
CA GLU A 88 -15.50 12.12 6.77
C GLU A 88 -15.05 11.61 8.15
N ASN A 89 -13.74 11.58 8.41
CA ASN A 89 -13.15 10.92 9.58
C ASN A 89 -12.34 11.88 10.48
N ALA A 90 -12.37 13.19 10.24
CA ALA A 90 -11.71 14.18 11.11
C ALA A 90 -12.25 14.22 12.56
N ALA A 91 -13.45 13.70 12.81
CA ALA A 91 -14.05 13.59 14.14
C ALA A 91 -14.10 12.14 14.66
N ARG A 92 -13.37 11.21 14.03
CA ARG A 92 -13.31 9.81 14.45
C ARG A 92 -12.61 9.71 15.81
N THR A 93 -13.13 8.86 16.70
CA THR A 93 -12.48 8.51 17.98
C THR A 93 -11.92 7.09 17.94
N PRO A 94 -10.84 6.77 18.69
CA PRO A 94 -10.06 7.70 19.52
C PRO A 94 -9.05 8.54 18.70
N PHE A 95 -8.67 8.08 17.51
CA PHE A 95 -7.76 8.79 16.62
C PHE A 95 -8.55 9.50 15.51
N ASN A 96 -8.49 10.84 15.53
CA ASN A 96 -9.04 11.66 14.46
C ASN A 96 -8.14 11.47 13.23
N TYR A 97 -8.76 11.28 12.07
CA TYR A 97 -7.97 11.27 10.84
C TYR A 97 -7.37 12.66 10.61
N THR A 98 -6.04 12.71 10.54
CA THR A 98 -5.26 13.92 10.23
C THR A 98 -4.28 13.62 9.12
N ILE A 99 -3.88 14.63 8.36
CA ILE A 99 -2.95 14.48 7.26
C ILE A 99 -1.53 14.30 7.83
N PRO A 100 -0.72 13.35 7.32
CA PRO A 100 0.67 13.18 7.74
C PRO A 100 1.45 14.49 7.74
N TYR A 101 2.37 14.64 8.70
CA TYR A 101 3.17 15.85 8.79
C TYR A 101 4.00 16.06 7.51
N GLY A 102 4.02 17.29 7.02
CA GLY A 102 4.71 17.64 5.76
C GLY A 102 3.92 17.36 4.48
N ILE A 103 2.71 16.79 4.57
CA ILE A 103 1.79 16.66 3.43
C ILE A 103 0.72 17.76 3.50
N SER A 104 0.42 18.34 2.34
CA SER A 104 -0.61 19.36 2.17
C SER A 104 -1.68 18.88 1.20
N ARG A 105 -2.94 19.28 1.44
CA ARG A 105 -4.04 19.00 0.52
C ARG A 105 -3.79 19.67 -0.84
N GLU A 106 -4.13 18.97 -1.90
CA GLU A 106 -4.13 19.54 -3.25
C GLU A 106 -5.25 20.57 -3.39
N GLN A 107 -4.94 21.70 -4.03
CA GLN A 107 -5.95 22.68 -4.42
C GLN A 107 -6.57 22.28 -5.75
N SER A 108 -7.89 22.28 -5.81
CA SER A 108 -8.64 22.07 -7.04
C SER A 108 -8.45 23.27 -7.96
N VAL A 109 -7.96 23.03 -9.17
CA VAL A 109 -7.89 24.08 -10.20
C VAL A 109 -9.27 24.19 -10.86
N GLY A 110 -10.07 25.17 -10.43
CA GLY A 110 -11.43 25.36 -10.90
C GLY A 110 -11.91 26.82 -10.83
N ALA A 111 -13.19 27.04 -11.15
CA ALA A 111 -13.80 28.38 -11.17
C ALA A 111 -13.87 29.05 -9.78
N PHE A 112 -13.78 28.26 -8.71
CA PHE A 112 -13.76 28.75 -7.33
C PHE A 112 -12.33 28.60 -6.78
N PRO A 113 -11.67 29.70 -6.36
CA PRO A 113 -10.39 29.62 -5.66
C PRO A 113 -10.55 28.91 -4.30
N ASP A 114 -9.45 28.34 -3.80
CA ASP A 114 -9.31 27.75 -2.46
C ASP A 114 -10.13 26.48 -2.14
N VAL A 115 -10.68 25.80 -3.15
CA VAL A 115 -11.31 24.49 -2.93
C VAL A 115 -10.24 23.41 -2.76
N LEU A 116 -10.16 22.78 -1.59
CA LEU A 116 -9.22 21.70 -1.30
C LEU A 116 -9.81 20.34 -1.69
N GLN A 117 -9.01 19.52 -2.36
CA GLN A 117 -9.36 18.13 -2.68
C GLN A 117 -9.41 17.28 -1.40
N ASN A 118 -10.25 16.24 -1.43
CA ASN A 118 -10.33 15.29 -0.32
C ASN A 118 -9.04 14.46 -0.26
N GLU A 119 -8.51 14.29 0.95
CA GLU A 119 -7.32 13.50 1.23
C GLU A 119 -7.77 12.21 1.92
N GLN A 120 -7.28 11.06 1.43
CA GLN A 120 -7.75 9.74 1.84
C GLN A 120 -6.61 8.75 1.98
N SER A 121 -6.65 7.96 3.07
CA SER A 121 -5.77 6.81 3.28
C SER A 121 -6.53 5.49 3.12
N LEU A 122 -5.83 4.45 2.71
CA LEU A 122 -6.32 3.08 2.74
C LEU A 122 -6.37 2.61 4.21
N ALA A 123 -7.49 2.05 4.66
CA ALA A 123 -7.61 1.45 5.99
C ALA A 123 -7.83 -0.06 5.88
N MET A 124 -7.04 -0.83 6.62
CA MET A 124 -7.13 -2.27 6.72
C MET A 124 -7.49 -2.65 8.14
N THR A 125 -8.69 -3.18 8.34
CA THR A 125 -9.13 -3.67 9.65
C THR A 125 -9.01 -5.19 9.64
N ILE A 126 -8.15 -5.72 10.50
CA ILE A 126 -7.87 -7.16 10.60
C ILE A 126 -8.14 -7.57 12.04
N CYS A 127 -8.91 -8.63 12.24
CA CYS A 127 -9.10 -9.17 13.58
C CYS A 127 -8.99 -10.69 13.62
N SER A 128 -8.47 -11.18 14.73
CA SER A 128 -8.10 -12.58 14.96
C SER A 128 -6.94 -13.05 14.07
N LEU A 129 -5.97 -12.18 13.79
CA LEU A 129 -4.78 -12.55 13.00
C LEU A 129 -3.87 -13.47 13.83
N GLN A 130 -3.71 -14.71 13.37
CA GLN A 130 -2.93 -15.74 14.07
C GLN A 130 -1.43 -15.57 13.82
N TYR A 131 -0.61 -16.03 14.77
CA TYR A 131 0.84 -16.12 14.59
C TYR A 131 1.21 -16.82 13.27
N CYS A 132 2.22 -16.29 12.57
CA CYS A 132 2.65 -16.69 11.23
C CYS A 132 1.62 -16.50 10.10
N ASP A 133 0.42 -15.97 10.36
CA ASP A 133 -0.54 -15.57 9.33
C ASP A 133 -0.37 -14.08 8.96
N ALA A 134 -0.81 -13.74 7.75
CA ALA A 134 -0.77 -12.37 7.25
C ALA A 134 -2.03 -12.05 6.43
N ARG A 135 -2.49 -10.81 6.47
CA ARG A 135 -3.55 -10.32 5.57
C ARG A 135 -3.01 -9.14 4.79
N ALA A 136 -3.28 -9.16 3.49
CA ALA A 136 -2.70 -8.20 2.57
C ALA A 136 -3.72 -7.77 1.52
N VAL A 137 -3.51 -6.56 1.03
CA VAL A 137 -4.15 -6.05 -0.18
C VAL A 137 -3.12 -5.85 -1.27
N PHE A 138 -3.58 -5.85 -2.51
CA PHE A 138 -2.75 -5.55 -3.65
C PHE A 138 -3.43 -4.58 -4.60
N LYS A 139 -2.58 -3.83 -5.30
CA LYS A 139 -2.95 -2.98 -6.42
C LYS A 139 -2.07 -3.35 -7.61
N THR A 140 -2.70 -3.59 -8.75
CA THR A 140 -2.00 -3.80 -10.01
C THR A 140 -1.57 -2.43 -10.54
N LEU A 141 -0.26 -2.26 -10.71
CA LEU A 141 0.39 -1.03 -11.12
C LEU A 141 1.55 -1.45 -12.02
N ASN A 142 1.62 -0.97 -13.27
CA ASN A 142 2.76 -1.27 -14.14
C ASN A 142 3.81 -0.17 -13.97
N LEU A 143 4.76 -0.39 -13.06
CA LEU A 143 5.76 0.60 -12.67
C LEU A 143 7.17 0.17 -13.08
N ASP A 144 7.95 1.13 -13.56
CA ASP A 144 9.40 1.06 -13.65
C ASP A 144 10.01 1.88 -12.51
N LEU A 145 10.65 1.20 -11.57
CA LEU A 145 11.24 1.81 -10.37
C LEU A 145 12.71 2.18 -10.55
N ARG A 146 13.33 1.89 -11.71
CA ARG A 146 14.79 2.01 -11.89
C ARG A 146 15.30 3.46 -11.90
N GLN A 147 14.44 4.41 -12.26
CA GLN A 147 14.79 5.83 -12.30
C GLN A 147 14.65 6.53 -10.95
N PHE A 148 14.11 5.83 -9.94
CA PHE A 148 13.88 6.40 -8.61
C PHE A 148 14.88 5.86 -7.60
N LYS A 149 15.25 6.69 -6.62
CA LYS A 149 16.21 6.33 -5.58
C LYS A 149 15.54 5.75 -4.35
N ARG A 150 14.39 6.27 -3.95
CA ARG A 150 13.72 5.92 -2.69
C ARG A 150 12.23 5.70 -2.87
N LEU A 151 11.66 4.84 -2.05
CA LEU A 151 10.22 4.68 -1.89
C LEU A 151 9.83 5.20 -0.51
N LYS A 152 8.72 5.95 -0.45
CA LYS A 152 8.17 6.45 0.81
C LYS A 152 6.68 6.12 0.95
N MET A 153 6.22 5.84 2.17
CA MET A 153 4.81 5.63 2.51
C MET A 153 4.61 5.80 4.02
N PHE A 154 3.57 6.52 4.43
CA PHE A 154 3.21 6.65 5.85
C PHE A 154 2.33 5.50 6.29
N VAL A 155 2.53 5.04 7.52
CA VAL A 155 1.70 3.99 8.12
C VAL A 155 1.27 4.38 9.52
N HIS A 156 -0.03 4.26 9.75
CA HIS A 156 -0.63 4.36 11.08
C HIS A 156 -1.10 2.98 11.50
N ALA A 157 -1.04 2.70 12.80
CA ALA A 157 -1.64 1.53 13.41
C ALA A 157 -2.35 1.90 14.69
N GLU A 158 -3.52 1.31 14.90
CA GLU A 158 -4.30 1.41 16.13
C GLU A 158 -4.87 0.05 16.53
N GLU A 159 -5.05 -0.14 17.83
CA GLU A 159 -5.70 -1.30 18.40
C GLU A 159 -7.22 -1.19 18.23
N THR A 160 -7.86 -2.27 17.77
CA THR A 160 -9.33 -2.30 17.69
C THR A 160 -9.98 -2.80 18.98
N ASP A 161 -9.24 -3.57 19.80
CA ASP A 161 -9.71 -4.10 21.09
C ASP A 161 -8.59 -4.00 22.15
N PRO A 162 -8.31 -2.79 22.68
CA PRO A 162 -7.22 -2.55 23.61
C PRO A 162 -7.36 -3.29 24.95
N VAL A 163 -8.56 -3.75 25.29
CA VAL A 163 -8.83 -4.43 26.57
C VAL A 163 -8.48 -5.91 26.49
N ASN A 164 -8.85 -6.57 25.38
CA ASN A 164 -8.67 -8.02 25.25
C ASN A 164 -7.46 -8.41 24.37
N SER A 165 -6.97 -7.50 23.53
CA SER A 165 -5.88 -7.72 22.58
C SER A 165 -5.01 -6.46 22.46
N PRO A 166 -4.31 -6.04 23.53
CA PRO A 166 -3.34 -4.97 23.44
C PRO A 166 -2.24 -5.35 22.44
N LEU A 167 -1.72 -4.37 21.72
CA LEU A 167 -0.65 -4.53 20.73
C LEU A 167 0.63 -3.89 21.25
N ASP A 168 1.75 -4.58 21.06
CA ASP A 168 3.09 -4.02 21.16
C ASP A 168 3.77 -4.04 19.78
N SER A 169 4.80 -3.22 19.66
CA SER A 169 5.76 -3.15 18.57
C SER A 169 6.42 -4.49 18.20
N THR A 170 6.36 -5.49 19.08
CA THR A 170 6.89 -6.84 18.84
C THR A 170 5.90 -7.79 18.17
N ASP A 171 4.62 -7.43 18.11
CA ASP A 171 3.56 -8.40 17.80
C ASP A 171 3.26 -8.47 16.31
N LEU A 172 3.24 -7.30 15.67
CA LEU A 172 2.86 -7.15 14.28
C LEU A 172 3.96 -6.47 13.48
N THR A 173 4.03 -6.86 12.21
CA THR A 173 4.87 -6.24 11.20
C THR A 173 4.00 -5.80 10.03
N VAL A 174 4.36 -4.67 9.43
CA VAL A 174 3.80 -4.24 8.14
C VAL A 174 4.84 -4.49 7.06
N PHE A 175 4.39 -4.99 5.91
CA PHE A 175 5.27 -5.29 4.79
C PHE A 175 4.71 -4.77 3.47
N ILE A 176 5.60 -4.37 2.58
CA ILE A 176 5.31 -4.04 1.18
C ILE A 176 6.04 -5.03 0.27
N ARG A 177 5.31 -5.59 -0.70
CA ARG A 177 5.85 -6.44 -1.78
C ARG A 177 5.78 -5.74 -3.12
N LEU A 178 6.88 -5.81 -3.86
CA LEU A 178 7.06 -5.22 -5.18
C LEU A 178 7.60 -6.28 -6.13
N GLY A 179 6.87 -6.59 -7.20
CA GLY A 179 7.31 -7.63 -8.13
C GLY A 179 6.41 -7.84 -9.33
N SER A 180 6.74 -8.88 -10.10
CA SER A 180 5.92 -9.35 -11.22
C SER A 180 4.76 -10.22 -10.76
N ASP A 181 4.85 -10.78 -9.55
CA ASP A 181 3.77 -11.47 -8.86
C ASP A 181 3.90 -11.24 -7.33
N TYR A 182 3.01 -11.86 -6.54
CA TYR A 182 2.94 -11.65 -5.09
C TYR A 182 3.45 -12.82 -4.25
N VAL A 183 3.88 -13.93 -4.88
CA VAL A 183 4.15 -15.22 -4.20
C VAL A 183 5.49 -15.84 -4.58
N ARG A 184 5.92 -15.72 -5.84
CA ARG A 184 7.10 -16.39 -6.37
C ARG A 184 8.19 -15.44 -6.85
N ASN A 185 7.86 -14.20 -7.21
CA ASN A 185 8.81 -13.23 -7.76
C ASN A 185 8.51 -11.84 -7.22
N TYR A 186 9.06 -11.55 -6.04
CA TYR A 186 8.89 -10.26 -5.38
C TYR A 186 10.09 -9.88 -4.51
N TYR A 187 10.25 -8.58 -4.34
CA TYR A 187 10.97 -7.99 -3.22
C TYR A 187 9.99 -7.70 -2.09
N GLU A 188 10.39 -7.91 -0.85
CA GLU A 188 9.61 -7.53 0.34
C GLU A 188 10.45 -6.60 1.21
N TYR A 189 9.88 -5.50 1.67
CA TYR A 189 10.43 -4.69 2.74
C TYR A 189 9.45 -4.73 3.90
N GLU A 190 9.91 -5.06 5.09
CA GLU A 190 9.11 -5.33 6.28
C GLU A 190 9.67 -4.56 7.48
N ILE A 191 8.80 -3.92 8.25
CA ILE A 191 9.14 -3.22 9.50
C ILE A 191 8.19 -3.64 10.62
N PRO A 192 8.64 -3.65 11.89
CA PRO A 192 7.77 -3.79 13.04
C PRO A 192 6.79 -2.62 13.09
N LEU A 193 5.55 -2.91 13.49
CA LEU A 193 4.47 -1.94 13.54
C LEU A 193 4.27 -1.47 14.98
N THR A 194 4.51 -0.20 15.23
CA THR A 194 4.30 0.44 16.54
C THR A 194 2.91 1.05 16.59
N PRO A 195 1.98 0.58 17.45
CA PRO A 195 0.66 1.17 17.57
C PRO A 195 0.73 2.59 18.13
N SER A 196 -0.23 3.41 17.72
CA SER A 196 -0.41 4.77 18.23
C SER A 196 -1.03 4.70 19.63
N ASP A 197 -0.65 5.64 20.50
CA ASP A 197 -1.07 5.68 21.90
C ASP A 197 -1.99 6.87 22.14
N VAL A 198 -3.21 6.57 22.61
CA VAL A 198 -4.22 7.58 22.95
C VAL A 198 -3.72 8.51 24.07
N ALA A 199 -2.89 8.02 24.99
CA ALA A 199 -2.35 8.81 26.10
C ALA A 199 -1.40 9.93 25.64
N ASN A 200 -0.79 9.80 24.46
CA ASN A 200 0.11 10.80 23.90
C ASN A 200 -0.60 11.85 23.05
N LEU A 201 -1.90 11.69 22.77
CA LEU A 201 -2.67 12.65 22.00
C LEU A 201 -2.88 13.94 22.81
N ASN A 202 -2.45 15.07 22.26
CA ASN A 202 -2.62 16.38 22.87
C ASN A 202 -3.98 17.04 22.59
N GLY A 203 -4.92 16.32 21.95
CA GLY A 203 -6.25 16.81 21.60
C GLY A 203 -6.30 17.85 20.46
N ASN A 204 -5.18 18.16 19.80
CA ASN A 204 -5.11 19.11 18.68
C ASN A 204 -4.65 18.41 17.38
N PRO A 205 -5.59 17.96 16.51
CA PRO A 205 -5.28 17.26 15.26
C PRO A 205 -4.38 17.99 14.27
N ASP A 206 -4.30 19.32 14.36
CA ASP A 206 -3.48 20.16 13.47
C ASP A 206 -2.04 20.32 13.95
N SER A 207 -1.78 20.02 15.22
CA SER A 207 -0.45 20.12 15.81
C SER A 207 0.50 19.04 15.26
N ARG A 208 1.78 19.38 15.15
CA ARG A 208 2.81 18.44 14.71
C ARG A 208 2.87 17.18 15.59
N SER A 209 2.83 17.35 16.92
CA SER A 209 2.89 16.23 17.86
C SER A 209 1.71 15.27 17.72
N TYR A 210 0.50 15.76 17.45
CA TYR A 210 -0.65 14.88 17.18
C TYR A 210 -0.46 14.13 15.87
N LYS A 211 0.00 14.82 14.82
CA LYS A 211 0.25 14.21 13.51
C LYS A 211 1.33 13.14 13.57
N GLU A 212 2.40 13.36 14.31
CA GLU A 212 3.49 12.39 14.53
C GLU A 212 3.08 11.26 15.49
N GLU A 213 2.07 11.45 16.35
CA GLU A 213 1.51 10.36 17.16
C GLU A 213 0.56 9.47 16.35
N VAL A 214 -0.24 10.03 15.44
CA VAL A 214 -1.05 9.24 14.50
C VAL A 214 -0.16 8.59 13.45
N TRP A 215 0.70 9.37 12.79
CA TRP A 215 1.65 8.89 11.78
C TRP A 215 3.04 8.80 12.38
N ARG A 216 3.22 7.77 13.22
CA ARG A 216 4.48 7.50 13.91
C ARG A 216 5.64 7.32 12.92
N PRO A 217 6.71 8.12 13.00
CA PRO A 217 7.87 7.99 12.13
C PRO A 217 8.51 6.60 12.17
N GLU A 218 8.34 5.86 13.28
CA GLU A 218 8.81 4.49 13.43
C GLU A 218 8.18 3.52 12.45
N ASN A 219 6.98 3.83 11.94
CA ASN A 219 6.19 3.05 11.00
C ASN A 219 6.35 3.51 9.54
N ASP A 220 7.10 4.58 9.30
CA ASP A 220 7.27 5.10 7.95
C ASP A 220 8.14 4.16 7.11
N PHE A 221 7.65 3.82 5.92
CA PHE A 221 8.51 3.27 4.89
C PHE A 221 9.30 4.45 4.30
N ASP A 222 10.62 4.44 4.48
CA ASP A 222 11.53 5.33 3.77
C ASP A 222 12.85 4.58 3.54
N PHE A 223 12.96 3.89 2.41
CA PHE A 223 14.13 3.05 2.11
C PHE A 223 14.65 3.26 0.68
N PRO A 224 15.96 3.06 0.46
CA PRO A 224 16.55 3.15 -0.87
C PRO A 224 16.18 1.93 -1.72
N LEU A 225 15.68 2.17 -2.94
CA LEU A 225 15.33 1.10 -3.88
C LEU A 225 16.54 0.26 -4.31
N ALA A 226 17.75 0.83 -4.22
CA ALA A 226 19.01 0.11 -4.44
C ALA A 226 19.15 -1.09 -3.49
N LEU A 227 18.63 -1.01 -2.26
CA LEU A 227 18.66 -2.08 -1.27
C LEU A 227 17.96 -3.36 -1.78
N LEU A 228 16.88 -3.21 -2.55
CA LEU A 228 16.19 -4.34 -3.18
C LEU A 228 17.09 -5.04 -4.21
N THR A 229 17.89 -4.29 -4.96
CA THR A 229 18.86 -4.91 -5.88
C THR A 229 20.02 -5.56 -5.13
N GLU A 230 20.42 -4.99 -4.00
CA GLU A 230 21.54 -5.46 -3.19
C GLU A 230 21.23 -6.82 -2.55
N VAL A 231 20.06 -6.99 -1.93
CA VAL A 231 19.64 -8.29 -1.37
C VAL A 231 19.67 -9.41 -2.43
N LYS A 232 19.30 -9.10 -3.69
CA LYS A 232 19.36 -10.04 -4.81
C LYS A 232 20.80 -10.36 -5.22
N LYS A 233 21.69 -9.37 -5.24
CA LYS A 233 23.12 -9.57 -5.55
C LYS A 233 23.79 -10.45 -4.50
N GLN A 234 23.56 -10.18 -3.22
CA GLN A 234 24.14 -10.97 -2.12
C GLN A 234 23.69 -12.42 -2.17
N ARG A 235 22.38 -12.66 -2.36
CA ARG A 235 21.86 -14.01 -2.59
C ARG A 235 22.57 -14.72 -3.75
N ASN A 236 22.71 -14.03 -4.89
CA ASN A 236 23.34 -14.60 -6.09
C ASN A 236 24.82 -14.93 -5.88
N ALA A 237 25.53 -14.10 -5.10
CA ALA A 237 26.93 -14.34 -4.77
C ALA A 237 27.13 -15.61 -3.91
N GLN A 238 26.13 -16.02 -3.14
CA GLN A 238 26.16 -17.26 -2.35
C GLN A 238 26.07 -18.54 -3.21
N GLY A 239 25.70 -18.42 -4.49
CA GLY A 239 25.91 -19.45 -5.51
C GLY A 239 24.96 -20.65 -5.51
N ASN A 240 24.10 -20.86 -4.50
CA ASN A 240 23.19 -22.02 -4.41
C ASN A 240 21.92 -21.80 -3.57
N TRP A 241 21.51 -20.55 -3.31
CA TRP A 241 20.28 -20.29 -2.54
C TRP A 241 19.02 -20.62 -3.36
N PRO A 242 18.07 -21.44 -2.86
CA PRO A 242 16.84 -21.76 -3.58
C PRO A 242 16.00 -20.51 -3.88
N LEU A 243 15.53 -20.37 -5.12
CA LEU A 243 14.78 -19.18 -5.55
C LEU A 243 13.39 -19.08 -4.90
N ASP A 244 12.82 -20.19 -4.48
CA ASP A 244 11.51 -20.26 -3.82
C ASP A 244 11.59 -20.02 -2.30
N VAL A 245 12.79 -19.92 -1.74
CA VAL A 245 13.01 -19.61 -0.32
C VAL A 245 13.41 -18.14 -0.16
N PRO A 246 12.73 -17.37 0.72
CA PRO A 246 13.11 -15.99 0.99
C PRO A 246 14.57 -15.89 1.45
N PHE A 247 15.37 -15.11 0.73
CA PHE A 247 16.67 -14.64 1.21
C PHE A 247 16.48 -13.25 1.81
N GLN A 248 17.07 -12.98 2.97
CA GLN A 248 16.85 -11.73 3.70
C GLN A 248 18.15 -11.08 4.19
N ILE A 249 18.13 -9.76 4.27
CA ILE A 249 19.12 -8.91 4.91
C ILE A 249 18.43 -7.85 5.77
N GLU A 250 19.17 -7.18 6.64
CA GLU A 250 18.69 -6.01 7.37
C GLU A 250 18.97 -4.73 6.57
N ASP A 251 18.13 -3.71 6.73
CA ASP A 251 18.42 -2.38 6.18
C ASP A 251 19.53 -1.70 7.01
N PRO A 252 20.67 -1.32 6.41
CA PRO A 252 21.71 -0.59 7.14
C PRO A 252 21.28 0.79 7.64
N GLU A 253 20.26 1.42 7.04
CA GLU A 253 19.68 2.70 7.50
C GLU A 253 18.64 2.48 8.62
N ASN A 254 18.04 1.30 8.73
CA ASN A 254 17.04 0.94 9.73
C ASN A 254 17.14 -0.54 10.13
N LEU A 255 17.89 -0.82 11.20
CA LEU A 255 18.16 -2.20 11.65
C LEU A 255 16.91 -2.98 12.09
N ARG A 256 15.76 -2.32 12.31
CA ARG A 256 14.50 -3.00 12.58
C ARG A 256 13.87 -3.56 11.31
N ALA A 257 14.25 -3.04 10.15
CA ALA A 257 13.68 -3.41 8.86
C ALA A 257 14.37 -4.63 8.26
N LYS A 258 13.56 -5.52 7.67
CA LYS A 258 14.02 -6.70 6.94
C LYS A 258 13.71 -6.54 5.46
N VAL A 259 14.70 -6.81 4.63
CA VAL A 259 14.56 -6.79 3.17
C VAL A 259 14.72 -8.18 2.64
N LYS A 260 13.74 -8.66 1.88
CA LYS A 260 13.71 -10.02 1.36
C LYS A 260 13.59 -10.05 -0.16
N VAL A 261 14.10 -11.12 -0.75
CA VAL A 261 13.90 -11.46 -2.16
C VAL A 261 13.46 -12.91 -2.30
N VAL A 262 12.40 -13.11 -3.09
CA VAL A 262 11.92 -14.42 -3.54
C VAL A 262 11.85 -14.41 -5.06
N GLY A 263 12.37 -15.45 -5.70
CA GLY A 263 12.43 -15.59 -7.15
C GLY A 263 13.40 -14.64 -7.81
N ASN A 264 13.09 -14.21 -9.03
CA ASN A 264 13.92 -13.27 -9.78
C ASN A 264 13.14 -12.01 -10.18
N PRO A 265 12.63 -11.22 -9.21
CA PRO A 265 11.90 -10.00 -9.49
C PRO A 265 12.76 -8.98 -10.26
N ASN A 266 12.08 -8.05 -10.94
CA ASN A 266 12.69 -6.99 -11.74
C ASN A 266 12.07 -5.64 -11.40
N LEU A 267 12.89 -4.67 -11.00
CA LEU A 267 12.44 -3.30 -10.69
C LEU A 267 11.95 -2.53 -11.92
N GLY A 268 12.39 -2.89 -13.12
CA GLY A 268 11.89 -2.32 -14.38
C GLY A 268 10.54 -2.89 -14.81
N TYR A 269 10.02 -3.90 -14.11
CA TYR A 269 8.74 -4.51 -14.42
C TYR A 269 8.03 -4.96 -13.15
N VAL A 270 7.62 -3.98 -12.35
CA VAL A 270 6.75 -4.21 -11.20
C VAL A 270 5.32 -4.19 -11.71
N LYS A 271 4.61 -5.32 -11.67
CA LYS A 271 3.20 -5.45 -12.09
C LYS A 271 2.23 -5.03 -11.01
N GLY A 272 2.67 -4.98 -9.76
CA GLY A 272 1.82 -4.56 -8.68
C GLY A 272 2.56 -4.40 -7.38
N VAL A 273 1.88 -3.71 -6.49
CA VAL A 273 2.28 -3.48 -5.11
C VAL A 273 1.31 -4.25 -4.24
N MET A 274 1.84 -4.97 -3.26
CA MET A 274 1.05 -5.56 -2.19
C MET A 274 1.50 -4.97 -0.87
N VAL A 275 0.55 -4.62 0.00
CA VAL A 275 0.86 -4.19 1.36
C VAL A 275 0.03 -5.05 2.30
N GLY A 276 0.62 -5.47 3.41
CA GLY A 276 -0.08 -6.30 4.37
C GLY A 276 0.51 -6.22 5.76
N VAL A 277 -0.22 -6.83 6.69
CA VAL A 277 0.16 -6.97 8.10
C VAL A 277 0.37 -8.44 8.38
N ARG A 278 1.43 -8.74 9.12
CA ARG A 278 1.84 -10.10 9.49
C ARG A 278 2.02 -10.16 11.00
N ASN A 279 1.48 -11.20 11.60
CA ASN A 279 1.67 -11.47 13.02
C ASN A 279 2.97 -12.28 13.21
N VAL A 280 3.88 -11.72 14.01
CA VAL A 280 5.19 -12.28 14.34
C VAL A 280 5.35 -12.57 15.84
N ASP A 281 4.26 -12.46 16.61
CA ASP A 281 4.23 -12.74 18.04
C ASP A 281 4.42 -14.24 18.32
N GLU A 282 5.65 -14.61 18.66
CA GLU A 282 6.07 -15.98 18.97
C GLU A 282 5.60 -16.50 20.33
N THR A 283 4.91 -15.68 21.16
CA THR A 283 4.47 -16.18 22.47
C THR A 283 3.49 -17.35 22.30
N ASN A 284 3.70 -18.46 23.01
CA ASN A 284 3.12 -19.76 22.61
C ASN A 284 1.70 -19.96 23.15
N ASN A 285 0.84 -18.94 23.01
CA ASN A 285 -0.49 -18.91 23.58
C ASN A 285 -1.50 -18.98 22.43
N LEU A 286 -2.50 -19.84 22.55
CA LEU A 286 -3.69 -19.83 21.66
C LEU A 286 -4.46 -18.48 21.69
N SER A 287 -4.01 -17.54 22.53
CA SER A 287 -4.47 -16.16 22.68
C SER A 287 -3.72 -15.13 21.80
N ASN A 288 -2.74 -15.52 20.98
CA ASN A 288 -1.93 -14.60 20.15
C ASN A 288 -2.64 -14.18 18.86
N ARG A 289 -3.89 -13.76 19.02
CA ARG A 289 -4.75 -13.32 17.95
C ARG A 289 -4.91 -11.84 18.07
N HIS A 290 -4.23 -11.13 17.18
CA HIS A 290 -4.18 -9.69 17.21
C HIS A 290 -5.29 -9.09 16.35
N CYS A 291 -5.87 -7.99 16.84
CA CYS A 291 -6.82 -7.18 16.10
C CYS A 291 -6.30 -5.75 15.97
N VAL A 292 -6.15 -5.30 14.73
CA VAL A 292 -5.48 -4.05 14.38
C VAL A 292 -6.24 -3.36 13.25
N GLU A 293 -6.24 -2.03 13.28
CA GLU A 293 -6.53 -1.21 12.12
C GLU A 293 -5.26 -0.49 11.67
N VAL A 294 -4.93 -0.64 10.38
CA VAL A 294 -3.74 -0.04 9.78
C VAL A 294 -4.14 0.91 8.67
N TRP A 295 -3.65 2.15 8.72
CA TRP A 295 -3.83 3.10 7.63
C TRP A 295 -2.54 3.26 6.83
N LEU A 296 -2.67 3.35 5.52
CA LEU A 296 -1.56 3.52 4.58
C LEU A 296 -1.81 4.78 3.76
N ASN A 297 -0.84 5.69 3.75
CA ASN A 297 -0.95 6.94 3.03
C ASN A 297 0.30 7.25 2.19
N GLU A 298 0.12 8.04 1.12
CA GLU A 298 1.19 8.68 0.35
C GLU A 298 2.28 7.70 -0.11
N LEU A 299 1.89 6.64 -0.84
CA LEU A 299 2.86 5.74 -1.49
C LEU A 299 3.51 6.47 -2.67
N ARG A 300 4.73 6.97 -2.48
CA ARG A 300 5.46 7.79 -3.44
C ARG A 300 6.88 7.30 -3.71
N LEU A 301 7.42 7.76 -4.83
CA LEU A 301 8.79 7.51 -5.25
C LEU A 301 9.54 8.84 -5.31
N ASN A 302 10.74 8.87 -4.72
CA ASN A 302 11.53 10.09 -4.59
C ASN A 302 12.94 9.92 -5.16
N GLY A 303 13.50 11.06 -5.60
CA GLY A 303 14.88 11.18 -6.03
C GLY A 303 15.12 10.54 -7.39
N PHE A 304 15.00 11.32 -8.46
CA PHE A 304 15.28 10.84 -9.81
C PHE A 304 16.78 10.57 -9.99
N ASN A 305 17.08 9.66 -10.91
CA ASN A 305 18.44 9.46 -11.41
C ASN A 305 18.75 10.51 -12.48
N GLU A 306 19.35 11.62 -12.07
CA GLU A 306 19.65 12.79 -12.92
C GLU A 306 21.02 12.68 -13.64
N GLN A 307 21.41 11.47 -14.05
CA GLN A 307 22.66 11.30 -14.80
C GLN A 307 22.52 11.85 -16.22
N ALA A 308 23.36 12.83 -16.58
CA ALA A 308 23.35 13.44 -17.89
C ALA A 308 23.85 12.47 -18.97
N GLY A 309 23.09 12.36 -20.06
CA GLY A 309 23.52 11.70 -21.28
C GLY A 309 24.28 12.65 -22.21
N TYR A 310 25.09 12.10 -23.10
CA TYR A 310 25.78 12.82 -24.15
C TYR A 310 25.60 12.12 -25.49
N ALA A 311 25.48 12.91 -26.55
CA ALA A 311 25.45 12.41 -27.91
C ALA A 311 26.35 13.21 -28.83
N GLY A 312 26.89 12.52 -29.82
CA GLY A 312 27.67 13.11 -30.90
C GLY A 312 27.18 12.56 -32.22
N GLN A 313 26.86 13.46 -33.16
CA GLN A 313 26.60 13.11 -34.55
C GLN A 313 27.68 13.73 -35.44
N ALA A 314 28.32 12.90 -36.25
CA ALA A 314 29.26 13.32 -37.28
C ALA A 314 28.67 12.96 -38.65
N ARG A 315 28.62 13.91 -39.58
CA ARG A 315 28.16 13.69 -40.94
C ARG A 315 29.14 14.31 -41.93
N VAL A 316 29.50 13.55 -42.95
CA VAL A 316 30.41 13.93 -44.03
C VAL A 316 29.69 13.67 -45.35
N ASP A 317 29.41 14.73 -46.10
CA ASP A 317 28.83 14.65 -47.45
C ASP A 317 29.89 15.06 -48.48
N LEU A 318 30.22 14.14 -49.39
CA LEU A 318 31.18 14.32 -50.48
C LEU A 318 30.44 14.31 -51.82
N LYS A 319 30.54 15.40 -52.58
CA LYS A 319 29.95 15.53 -53.91
C LYS A 319 31.03 15.37 -54.97
N LEU A 320 30.95 14.30 -55.77
CA LEU A 320 31.88 13.98 -56.86
C LEU A 320 31.28 14.41 -58.21
N ALA A 321 31.05 15.72 -58.38
CA ALA A 321 30.53 16.33 -59.62
C ALA A 321 29.39 15.51 -60.30
N ASP A 322 29.57 15.07 -61.57
CA ASP A 322 28.60 14.27 -62.34
C ASP A 322 28.69 12.75 -62.07
N PHE A 323 29.66 12.32 -61.25
CA PHE A 323 29.91 10.90 -60.93
C PHE A 323 29.05 10.38 -59.77
N GLY A 324 28.65 11.26 -58.84
CA GLY A 324 27.70 10.92 -57.77
C GLY A 324 27.98 11.61 -56.43
N ASN A 325 27.16 11.28 -55.44
CA ASN A 325 27.29 11.78 -54.06
C ASN A 325 27.55 10.63 -53.09
N VAL A 326 28.46 10.84 -52.15
CA VAL A 326 28.74 9.91 -51.04
C VAL A 326 28.45 10.63 -49.73
N SER A 327 27.54 10.07 -48.94
CA SER A 327 27.19 10.59 -47.61
C SER A 327 27.51 9.55 -46.55
N VAL A 328 28.33 9.91 -45.58
CA VAL A 328 28.68 9.08 -44.42
C VAL A 328 28.21 9.79 -43.16
N ALA A 329 27.44 9.11 -42.32
CA ALA A 329 27.04 9.62 -41.02
C ALA A 329 27.35 8.59 -39.93
N GLY A 330 27.81 9.07 -38.78
CA GLY A 330 28.03 8.30 -37.57
C GLY A 330 27.35 9.00 -36.39
N THR A 331 26.68 8.23 -35.55
CA THR A 331 25.99 8.72 -34.35
C THR A 331 26.42 7.90 -33.16
N TYR A 332 26.74 8.57 -32.06
CA TYR A 332 26.99 7.97 -30.75
C TYR A 332 26.06 8.62 -29.73
N THR A 333 25.46 7.81 -28.86
CA THR A 333 24.58 8.25 -27.77
C THR A 333 24.93 7.45 -26.52
N SER A 334 25.13 8.11 -25.38
CA SER A 334 25.32 7.44 -24.10
C SER A 334 23.99 7.08 -23.44
N ILE A 335 24.05 6.31 -22.35
CA ILE A 335 22.90 6.09 -21.47
C ILE A 335 22.41 7.44 -20.95
N GLY A 336 21.09 7.64 -20.94
CA GLY A 336 20.45 8.88 -20.49
C GLY A 336 20.32 9.98 -21.54
N TRP A 337 20.77 9.75 -22.79
CA TRP A 337 20.52 10.69 -23.89
C TRP A 337 19.15 10.44 -24.53
N GLY A 338 18.38 11.51 -24.72
CA GLY A 338 16.98 11.45 -25.19
C GLY A 338 16.48 12.79 -25.73
N GLY A 339 15.25 12.78 -26.27
CA GLY A 339 14.53 14.00 -26.65
C GLY A 339 14.10 14.84 -25.44
N ILE A 340 13.74 16.11 -25.64
CA ILE A 340 13.25 16.98 -24.54
C ILE A 340 11.89 16.48 -24.02
N GLU A 341 11.11 15.86 -24.89
CA GLU A 341 9.79 15.30 -24.63
C GLU A 341 9.82 13.89 -24.04
N GLU A 342 10.98 13.22 -24.00
CA GLU A 342 11.09 11.89 -23.41
C GLU A 342 10.87 11.97 -21.91
N LYS A 343 9.84 11.25 -21.44
CA LYS A 343 9.52 11.13 -20.02
C LYS A 343 10.42 10.09 -19.37
N LEU A 344 10.85 10.38 -18.14
CA LEU A 344 11.56 9.45 -17.25
C LEU A 344 10.75 8.19 -16.95
#